data_AF-A0A485L635-F1
#
_entry.id   AF-A0A485L635-F1
#
_cell.length_a   1.000
_cell.length_b   1.000
_cell.length_c   1.000
_cell.angle_alpha   90.00
_cell.angle_beta   90.00
_cell.angle_gamma   90.00
#
_symmetry.space_group_name_H-M   'P 1'
#
loop_
_entity.id
_entity.type
_entity.pdbx_description
1 polymer ?
#
loop_
_entity_poly.entity_id
_entity_poly.type
_entity_poly.pdbx_seq_one_letter_code
_entity_poly.pdbx_strand_id
1 'polypeptide(L)'
;MVAALDKPKLVARTIDNDGLTYKILQIPDLHYSGKDTTTCYGPPPGIDCKESYMDVMMQKMIDDEKPDFVVFSGDQIETLARLQACLCVSSLVPNQFTMINRRTRRPVTLAKLSTTTRVS
;
A
#
# COMPACT_ATOMS: atom_id res chain seq x y z
N MET A 1 2.73 -28.37 19.21
CA MET A 1 1.45 -27.66 19.47
C MET A 1 1.75 -26.18 19.49
N VAL A 2 1.22 -25.42 18.54
CA VAL A 2 1.37 -23.95 18.54
C VAL A 2 0.29 -23.41 19.47
N ALA A 3 0.70 -22.77 20.57
CA ALA A 3 -0.22 -22.09 21.47
C ALA A 3 -0.99 -21.04 20.65
N ALA A 4 -2.32 -21.13 20.66
CA ALA A 4 -3.16 -20.12 20.04
C ALA A 4 -2.92 -18.80 20.77
N LEU A 5 -2.41 -17.80 20.04
CA LEU A 5 -2.30 -16.44 20.56
C LEU A 5 -3.72 -15.92 20.80
N ASP A 6 -4.11 -15.80 22.06
CA ASP A 6 -5.39 -15.22 22.46
C ASP A 6 -5.35 -13.71 22.21
N LYS A 7 -5.70 -13.31 20.98
CA LYS A 7 -5.73 -11.89 20.59
C LYS A 7 -6.98 -11.26 21.22
N PRO A 8 -6.86 -10.07 21.82
CA PRO A 8 -8.01 -9.40 22.41
C PRO A 8 -9.09 -9.16 21.35
N LYS A 9 -10.34 -9.44 21.72
CA LYS A 9 -11.50 -9.25 20.83
C LYS A 9 -11.66 -7.76 20.52
N LEU A 10 -11.76 -7.42 19.24
CA LEU A 10 -12.14 -6.08 18.81
C LEU A 10 -13.61 -5.84 19.18
N VAL A 11 -13.87 -4.77 19.93
CA VAL A 11 -15.22 -4.36 20.36
C VAL A 11 -15.48 -2.98 19.80
N ALA A 12 -16.40 -2.88 18.85
CA ALA A 12 -16.94 -1.58 18.42
C ALA A 12 -17.88 -1.05 19.51
N ARG A 13 -17.77 0.24 19.85
CA ARG A 13 -18.66 0.92 20.78
C ARG A 13 -19.42 2.01 20.03
N THR A 14 -20.73 2.04 20.15
CA THR A 14 -21.56 3.17 19.73
C THR A 14 -21.62 4.17 20.88
N ILE A 15 -21.49 5.46 20.58
CA ILE A 15 -21.59 6.52 21.61
C ILE A 15 -23.07 6.79 21.94
N ASP A 16 -23.97 6.61 20.96
CA ASP A 16 -25.41 6.81 21.10
C ASP A 16 -26.18 5.50 20.76
N ASN A 17 -27.32 5.27 21.41
CA ASN A 17 -28.12 4.03 21.31
C ASN A 17 -28.86 3.85 19.96
N ASP A 18 -28.52 4.64 18.94
CA ASP A 18 -29.31 4.79 17.72
C ASP A 18 -28.63 4.18 16.47
N GLY A 19 -27.72 3.22 16.66
CA GLY A 19 -27.13 2.42 15.59
C GLY A 19 -26.41 3.25 14.51
N LEU A 20 -25.10 3.42 14.62
CA LEU A 20 -24.33 4.16 13.61
C LEU A 20 -24.06 3.28 12.38
N THR A 21 -24.50 3.74 11.20
CA THR A 21 -24.15 3.14 9.91
C THR A 21 -23.29 4.12 9.12
N TYR A 22 -22.20 3.62 8.54
CA TYR A 22 -21.36 4.38 7.61
C TYR A 22 -20.92 3.48 6.45
N LYS A 23 -20.65 4.08 5.29
CA LYS A 23 -20.12 3.41 4.10
C LYS A 23 -18.68 3.88 3.86
N ILE A 24 -17.76 2.92 3.75
CA ILE A 24 -16.37 3.18 3.38
C ILE A 24 -16.13 2.65 1.97
N LEU A 25 -15.62 3.51 1.08
CA LEU A 25 -15.04 3.10 -0.18
C LEU A 25 -13.52 2.93 0.02
N GLN A 26 -13.05 1.69 0.03
CA GLN A 26 -11.63 1.39 0.13
C GLN A 26 -11.03 1.19 -1.26
N ILE A 27 -9.91 1.87 -1.52
CA ILE A 27 -9.28 1.93 -2.83
C ILE A 27 -7.81 1.52 -2.70
N PRO A 28 -7.48 0.25 -2.98
CA PRO A 28 -6.12 -0.26 -2.98
C PRO A 28 -5.45 -0.14 -4.36
N ASP A 29 -4.11 -0.12 -4.38
CA ASP A 29 -3.28 -0.50 -5.54
C ASP A 29 -3.61 0.21 -6.87
N LEU A 30 -3.80 1.54 -6.85
CA LEU A 30 -4.03 2.29 -8.09
C LEU A 30 -2.79 2.31 -9.01
N HIS A 31 -1.57 2.33 -8.45
CA HIS A 31 -0.33 2.41 -9.23
C HIS A 31 -0.31 3.53 -10.29
N TYR A 32 -0.69 4.76 -9.92
CA TYR A 32 -0.58 5.91 -10.81
C TYR A 32 0.87 6.17 -11.21
N SER A 33 1.13 6.22 -12.52
CA SER A 33 2.43 6.58 -13.09
C SER A 33 2.58 8.08 -13.34
N GLY A 34 1.48 8.84 -13.31
CA GLY A 34 1.42 10.26 -13.64
C GLY A 34 1.40 10.51 -15.15
N LYS A 35 0.96 9.53 -15.94
CA LYS A 35 0.89 9.60 -17.41
C LYS A 35 -0.42 8.98 -17.88
N ASP A 36 -1.31 9.81 -18.39
CA ASP A 36 -2.64 9.44 -18.88
C ASP A 36 -2.64 8.33 -19.94
N THR A 37 -1.53 8.16 -20.67
CA THR A 37 -1.38 7.17 -21.73
C THR A 37 -0.85 5.82 -21.25
N THR A 38 -0.46 5.68 -19.98
CA THR A 38 0.04 4.43 -19.42
C THR A 38 -1.07 3.37 -19.45
N THR A 39 -0.78 2.23 -20.06
CA THR A 39 -1.69 1.09 -20.11
C THR A 39 -1.80 0.43 -18.74
N CYS A 40 -3.02 0.10 -18.33
CA CYS A 40 -3.26 -0.65 -17.09
C CYS A 40 -2.63 -2.05 -17.17
N TYR A 41 -2.29 -2.62 -16.01
CA TYR A 41 -1.77 -3.99 -15.95
C TYR A 41 -2.91 -5.00 -15.92
N GLY A 42 -2.89 -5.97 -16.85
CA GLY A 42 -3.85 -7.07 -16.90
C GLY A 42 -5.32 -6.66 -17.10
N PRO A 43 -5.66 -5.76 -18.06
CA PRO A 43 -7.06 -5.44 -18.32
C PRO A 43 -7.82 -6.66 -18.86
N PRO A 44 -9.15 -6.71 -18.69
CA PRO A 44 -9.97 -7.73 -19.34
C PRO A 44 -9.76 -7.72 -20.87
N PRO A 45 -9.89 -8.88 -21.54
CA PRO A 45 -9.69 -8.96 -22.98
C PRO A 45 -10.60 -8.00 -23.74
N GLY A 46 -10.04 -7.31 -24.73
CA GLY A 46 -10.80 -6.39 -25.59
C GLY A 46 -11.05 -4.99 -24.99
N ILE A 47 -10.47 -4.68 -23.83
CA ILE A 47 -10.56 -3.34 -23.22
C ILE A 47 -9.22 -2.61 -23.38
N ASP A 48 -9.26 -1.44 -24.03
CA ASP A 48 -8.14 -0.48 -23.99
C ASP A 48 -8.18 0.27 -22.67
N CYS A 49 -7.48 -0.24 -21.66
CA CYS A 49 -7.39 0.39 -20.36
C CYS A 49 -6.14 1.28 -20.28
N LYS A 50 -6.36 2.54 -19.89
CA LYS A 50 -5.34 3.57 -19.71
C LYS A 50 -5.56 4.26 -18.36
N GLU A 51 -4.51 4.86 -17.84
CA GLU A 51 -4.53 5.61 -16.58
C GLU A 51 -5.62 6.71 -16.61
N SER A 52 -5.87 7.35 -17.75
CA SER A 52 -6.98 8.31 -17.90
C SER A 52 -8.36 7.71 -17.59
N TYR A 53 -8.57 6.42 -17.86
CA TYR A 53 -9.82 5.74 -17.54
C TYR A 53 -9.92 5.34 -16.07
N MET A 54 -8.79 5.24 -15.35
CA MET A 54 -8.81 5.03 -13.90
C MET A 54 -9.44 6.22 -13.19
N ASP A 55 -9.12 7.46 -13.62
CA ASP A 55 -9.74 8.67 -13.06
C ASP A 55 -11.25 8.71 -13.29
N VAL A 56 -11.69 8.31 -14.48
CA VAL A 56 -13.12 8.20 -14.83
C VAL A 56 -13.81 7.13 -13.97
N MET A 57 -13.17 5.97 -13.80
CA MET A 57 -13.68 4.89 -12.93
C MET A 57 -13.82 5.36 -11.48
N MET A 58 -12.81 6.05 -10.97
CA MET A 58 -12.77 6.59 -9.61
C MET A 58 -13.88 7.60 -9.36
N GLN A 59 -14.07 8.56 -10.28
CA GLN A 59 -15.15 9.55 -10.20
C GLN A 59 -16.51 8.85 -10.22
N LYS A 60 -16.71 7.91 -11.15
CA LYS A 60 -17.95 7.13 -11.26
C LYS A 60 -18.26 6.37 -9.97
N MET A 61 -17.28 5.70 -9.38
CA MET A 61 -17.46 4.95 -8.12
C MET A 61 -17.85 5.87 -6.96
N ILE A 62 -17.23 7.04 -6.84
CA ILE A 62 -17.56 8.02 -5.80
C ILE A 62 -19.00 8.53 -5.99
N ASP A 63 -19.38 8.88 -7.22
CA ASP A 63 -20.71 9.39 -7.55
C ASP A 63 -21.83 8.37 -7.31
N ASP A 64 -21.58 7.10 -7.69
CA ASP A 64 -22.55 6.02 -7.58
C ASP A 64 -22.70 5.53 -6.13
N GLU A 65 -21.58 5.29 -5.44
CA GLU A 65 -21.61 4.69 -4.10
C GLU A 65 -21.91 5.68 -2.99
N LYS A 66 -21.56 6.96 -3.17
CA LYS A 66 -21.73 8.03 -2.16
C LYS A 66 -21.21 7.59 -0.77
N PRO A 67 -19.91 7.23 -0.65
CA PRO A 67 -19.34 6.80 0.62
C PRO A 67 -19.20 7.97 1.59
N ASP A 68 -19.26 7.68 2.90
CA ASP A 68 -18.95 8.66 3.95
C ASP A 68 -17.45 8.89 4.07
N PHE A 69 -16.67 7.84 3.79
CA PHE A 69 -15.22 7.87 3.82
C PHE A 69 -14.63 7.18 2.60
N VAL A 70 -13.60 7.80 2.02
CA VAL A 70 -12.73 7.17 1.00
C VAL A 70 -11.40 6.87 1.65
N VAL A 71 -10.97 5.61 1.59
CA VAL A 71 -9.72 5.15 2.22
C VAL A 71 -8.78 4.59 1.17
N PHE A 72 -7.63 5.22 1.02
CA PHE A 72 -6.52 4.72 0.21
C PHE A 72 -5.63 3.83 1.07
N SER A 73 -5.60 2.52 0.80
CA SER A 73 -4.96 1.56 1.71
C SER A 73 -3.50 1.20 1.37
N GLY A 74 -2.96 1.69 0.27
CA GLY A 74 -1.58 1.39 -0.16
C GLY A 74 -1.41 1.46 -1.68
N ASP A 75 -0.17 1.46 -2.15
CA ASP A 75 0.22 1.31 -3.58
C ASP A 75 -0.51 2.23 -4.57
N GLN A 76 -0.74 3.48 -4.16
CA GLN A 76 -1.41 4.47 -5.00
C GLN A 76 -0.52 5.00 -6.14
N ILE A 77 0.80 5.03 -5.93
CA ILE A 77 1.77 5.59 -6.87
C ILE A 77 2.71 4.49 -7.32
N GLU A 78 2.85 4.34 -8.63
CA GLU A 78 3.85 3.44 -9.22
C GLU A 78 5.25 4.01 -8.96
N THR A 79 6.09 3.21 -8.32
CA THR A 79 7.50 3.58 -8.13
C THR A 79 8.32 3.11 -9.31
N LEU A 80 9.55 3.60 -9.46
CA LEU A 80 10.47 3.14 -10.52
C LEU A 80 10.85 1.65 -10.38
N ALA A 81 10.27 0.89 -9.45
CA ALA A 81 10.45 -0.55 -9.34
C ALA A 81 10.12 -1.29 -10.66
N ARG A 82 9.27 -0.76 -11.54
CA ARG A 82 9.13 -1.29 -12.92
C ARG A 82 10.38 -1.13 -13.79
N LEU A 83 11.19 -0.09 -13.58
CA LEU A 83 12.54 0.01 -14.18
C LEU A 83 13.54 -0.88 -13.43
N GLN A 84 13.34 -1.08 -12.13
CA GLN A 84 14.23 -1.86 -11.27
C GLN A 84 14.04 -3.37 -11.41
N ALA A 85 12.84 -3.85 -11.77
CA ALA A 85 12.56 -5.25 -12.07
C ALA A 85 13.35 -5.75 -13.28
N CYS A 86 13.59 -4.88 -14.27
CA CYS A 86 14.49 -5.21 -15.39
C CYS A 86 15.96 -5.31 -14.94
N LEU A 87 16.36 -4.61 -13.86
CA LEU A 87 17.71 -4.64 -13.31
C LEU A 87 17.91 -5.81 -12.32
N CYS A 88 16.87 -6.22 -11.58
CA CYS A 88 16.94 -7.29 -10.59
C CYS A 88 17.10 -8.70 -11.19
N VAL A 89 16.68 -8.95 -12.44
CA VAL A 89 16.96 -10.24 -13.10
C VAL A 89 18.44 -10.40 -13.46
N SER A 90 19.22 -9.30 -13.48
CA SER A 90 20.64 -9.31 -13.83
C SER A 90 21.60 -9.27 -12.63
N SER A 91 21.10 -9.18 -11.40
CA SER A 91 21.95 -8.99 -10.22
C SER A 91 21.60 -9.94 -9.07
N LEU A 92 22.08 -11.17 -9.20
CA LEU A 92 22.39 -12.01 -8.04
C LEU A 92 23.56 -11.38 -7.27
N VAL A 93 23.28 -10.48 -6.32
CA VAL A 93 24.24 -10.15 -5.25
C VAL A 93 23.47 -9.93 -3.94
N PRO A 94 23.84 -10.62 -2.84
CA PRO A 94 23.03 -10.62 -1.63
C PRO A 94 23.22 -9.36 -0.77
N ASN A 95 22.11 -8.94 -0.16
CA ASN A 95 21.98 -8.20 1.10
C ASN A 95 22.89 -6.98 1.31
N GLN A 96 22.31 -5.79 1.09
CA GLN A 96 22.45 -4.66 2.02
C GLN A 96 21.30 -3.67 1.82
N PHE A 97 20.34 -3.67 2.74
CA PHE A 97 19.28 -2.66 2.78
C PHE A 97 19.81 -1.41 3.47
N THR A 98 20.29 -0.45 2.68
CA THR A 98 20.73 0.85 3.20
C THR A 98 19.57 1.83 3.16
N MET A 99 18.98 2.11 4.32
CA MET A 99 18.00 3.19 4.47
C MET A 99 18.69 4.55 4.29
N ILE A 100 18.31 5.32 3.27
CA ILE A 100 18.81 6.69 3.03
C ILE A 100 17.80 7.69 3.61
N ASN A 101 18.25 8.54 4.54
CA ASN A 101 17.44 9.66 5.02
C ASN A 101 17.30 10.72 3.91
N ARG A 102 16.09 10.87 3.35
CA ARG A 102 15.81 11.78 2.22
C ARG A 102 16.03 13.27 2.54
N ARG A 103 16.09 13.68 3.81
CA ARG A 103 16.33 15.08 4.19
C ARG A 103 17.80 15.49 4.17
N THR A 104 18.73 14.54 4.36
CA THR A 104 20.16 14.84 4.52
C THR A 104 21.07 14.14 3.51
N ARG A 105 20.54 13.18 2.73
CA ARG A 105 21.31 12.33 1.79
C ARG A 105 22.57 11.71 2.41
N ARG A 106 22.61 11.51 3.73
CA ARG A 106 23.70 10.81 4.40
C ARG A 106 23.30 9.36 4.67
N PRO A 107 24.21 8.39 4.46
CA PRO A 107 23.97 7.02 4.85
C PRO A 107 23.85 6.95 6.38
N VAL A 108 22.78 6.32 6.87
CA VAL A 108 22.64 6.01 8.30
C VAL A 108 23.07 4.56 8.47
N THR A 109 24.24 4.35 9.07
CA THR A 109 24.65 3.01 9.50
C THR A 109 23.78 2.64 10.69
N LEU A 110 22.97 1.59 10.55
CA LEU A 110 22.20 1.05 11.67
C LEU A 110 23.20 0.45 12.66
N ALA A 111 23.44 1.13 13.78
CA ALA A 111 24.19 0.55 14.89
C ALA A 111 23.40 -0.69 15.36
N LYS A 112 24.06 -1.84 15.31
CA LYS A 112 23.52 -3.13 15.74
C LYS A 112 23.12 -3.02 17.22
N LEU A 113 21.82 -2.98 17.51
CA LEU A 113 21.32 -3.11 18.88
C LEU A 113 21.70 -4.52 19.35
N SER A 114 22.74 -4.61 20.18
CA SER A 114 23.16 -5.86 20.81
C SER A 114 22.19 -6.17 21.95
N THR A 115 21.31 -7.14 21.74
CA THR A 115 20.52 -7.76 22.79
C THR A 115 21.45 -8.57 23.69
N THR A 116 21.99 -7.96 24.75
CA THR A 116 22.58 -8.73 25.85
C THR A 116 21.48 -9.03 26.85
N THR A 117 20.87 -10.19 26.70
CA THR A 117 20.18 -10.89 27.78
C THR A 117 21.25 -11.30 28.80
N ARG A 118 21.17 -10.80 30.05
CA ARG A 118 21.91 -11.38 31.18
C ARG A 118 20.90 -11.98 32.14
N VAL A 119 20.87 -13.31 32.17
CA VAL A 119 20.26 -14.12 33.22
C VAL A 119 21.29 -14.21 34.35
N SER A 120 20.91 -13.76 35.54
CA SER A 120 21.36 -14.25 36.85
C SER A 120 20.33 -13.86 37.88
#